data_AF-T1BQG2-F1
#
_entry.id   AF-T1BQG2-F1
#
_cell.length_a   1.000
_cell.length_b   1.000
_cell.length_c   1.000
_cell.angle_alpha   90.00
_cell.angle_beta   90.00
_cell.angle_gamma   90.00
#
_symmetry.space_group_name_H-M   'P 1'
#
loop_
_entity.id
_entity.type
_entity.pdbx_description
1 polymer ?
#
loop_
_entity_poly.entity_id
_entity_poly.type
_entity_poly.pdbx_seq_one_letter_code
_entity_poly.pdbx_strand_id
1 'polypeptide(L)'
;WAPRIERALKKVPQLREVKSDSQEGGLEVRLHIDRPRAASLGLNLSQIDNTLYDAFGQRLVSTLYEDMNQYHVVMQVDPKFWNNPSTLKDLYVSTSGGALSGTEATMGAPADFQFPGVTASNAAQNYAENQIATPTGGASTGSAVSIRPETMIPLADFARYGPGLTPIAINHQGPFVATTFSFNLPVGEALGVATAAIERTMADLHVPASVHGHFAGNARVFRQTVEEEPLLILAALAAVYIVLGVLYESLTQPLTILSTLPSSGVGAVLALLLFNEPFSLIALIG
;
A
#
# COMPACT_ATOMS: atom_id res chain seq x y z
N TRP A 1 8.16 -11.40 6.27
CA TRP A 1 7.60 -12.18 7.41
C TRP A 1 6.26 -12.82 7.08
N ALA A 2 5.37 -12.13 6.35
CA ALA A 2 4.08 -12.65 5.91
C ALA A 2 4.07 -14.12 5.43
N PRO A 3 4.92 -14.56 4.48
CA PRO A 3 4.90 -15.95 3.99
C PRO A 3 5.39 -16.98 5.01
N ARG A 4 6.12 -16.56 6.06
CA ARG A 4 6.51 -17.44 7.18
C ARG A 4 5.35 -17.61 8.16
N ILE A 5 4.65 -16.51 8.46
CA ILE A 5 3.48 -16.51 9.36
C ILE A 5 2.36 -17.33 8.74
N GLU A 6 2.06 -17.14 7.45
CA GLU A 6 1.03 -17.90 6.75
C GLU A 6 1.29 -19.42 6.81
N ARG A 7 2.54 -19.84 6.56
CA ARG A 7 2.93 -21.25 6.64
C ARG A 7 2.84 -21.82 8.05
N ALA A 8 3.07 -21.01 9.07
CA ALA A 8 2.91 -21.41 10.47
C ALA A 8 1.41 -21.56 10.81
N LEU A 9 0.59 -20.56 10.47
CA LEU A 9 -0.85 -20.56 10.71
C LEU A 9 -1.58 -21.70 9.97
N LYS A 10 -1.13 -22.07 8.76
CA LYS A 10 -1.65 -23.23 8.02
C LYS A 10 -1.47 -24.58 8.72
N LYS A 11 -0.56 -24.68 9.70
CA LYS A 11 -0.31 -25.91 10.47
C LYS A 11 -1.15 -26.00 11.74
N VAL A 12 -1.85 -24.92 12.11
CA VAL A 12 -2.65 -24.84 13.34
C VAL A 12 -3.97 -25.57 13.10
N PRO A 13 -4.28 -26.65 13.85
CA PRO A 13 -5.50 -27.44 13.63
C PRO A 13 -6.78 -26.65 13.97
N GLN A 14 -6.67 -25.62 14.81
CA GLN A 14 -7.77 -24.73 15.19
C GLN A 14 -8.16 -23.72 14.09
N LEU A 15 -7.47 -23.73 12.94
CA LEU A 15 -7.73 -22.84 11.82
C LEU A 15 -7.96 -23.65 10.54
N ARG A 16 -8.96 -23.27 9.77
CA ARG A 16 -9.21 -23.78 8.42
C ARG A 16 -8.97 -22.71 7.37
N GLU A 17 -8.54 -23.15 6.20
CA GLU A 17 -8.50 -22.31 4.98
C GLU A 17 -7.81 -20.96 5.18
N VAL A 18 -6.67 -20.96 5.88
CA VAL A 18 -5.86 -19.75 6.07
C VAL A 18 -5.35 -19.26 4.72
N LYS A 19 -5.71 -18.03 4.34
CA LYS A 19 -5.25 -17.33 3.15
C LYS A 19 -4.61 -16.00 3.52
N SER A 20 -3.72 -15.53 2.66
CA SER A 20 -3.13 -14.20 2.73
C SER A 20 -3.50 -13.42 1.48
N ASP A 21 -3.73 -12.12 1.62
CA ASP A 21 -3.84 -11.18 0.50
C ASP A 21 -2.48 -10.76 -0.07
N SER A 22 -1.37 -11.16 0.59
CA SER A 22 -0.02 -10.89 0.09
C SER A 22 0.24 -11.76 -1.12
N GLN A 23 0.31 -11.11 -2.29
CA GLN A 23 0.58 -11.76 -3.56
C GLN A 23 2.02 -11.46 -3.97
N GLU A 24 2.91 -12.37 -3.59
CA GLU A 24 4.32 -12.36 -4.02
C GLU A 24 4.46 -13.06 -5.39
N GLY A 25 5.55 -12.75 -6.11
CA GLY A 25 5.87 -13.42 -7.37
C GLY A 25 5.42 -12.69 -8.63
N GLY A 26 5.16 -11.37 -8.54
CA GLY A 26 5.07 -10.54 -9.73
C GLY A 26 6.41 -10.52 -10.46
N LEU A 27 6.39 -10.81 -11.76
CA LEU A 27 7.59 -10.71 -12.59
C LEU A 27 7.81 -9.25 -12.96
N GLU A 28 8.95 -8.70 -12.55
CA GLU A 28 9.39 -7.36 -12.96
C GLU A 28 10.68 -7.45 -13.78
N VAL A 29 10.91 -6.45 -14.63
CA VAL A 29 12.21 -6.20 -15.24
C VAL A 29 12.81 -4.99 -14.53
N ARG A 30 13.86 -5.20 -13.76
CA ARG A 30 14.53 -4.13 -13.03
C ARG A 30 15.56 -3.47 -13.92
N LEU A 31 15.42 -2.16 -14.12
CA LEU A 31 16.38 -1.35 -14.86
C LEU A 31 17.37 -0.68 -13.89
N HIS A 32 18.66 -0.95 -14.09
CA HIS A 32 19.77 -0.33 -13.38
C HIS A 32 20.43 0.70 -14.29
N ILE A 33 20.28 1.99 -13.96
CA ILE A 33 20.83 3.10 -14.74
C ILE A 33 22.15 3.56 -14.11
N ASP A 34 23.23 3.58 -14.90
CA ASP A 34 24.50 4.18 -14.52
C ASP A 34 24.44 5.69 -14.76
N ARG A 35 24.13 6.43 -13.69
CA ARG A 35 23.96 7.89 -13.74
C ARG A 35 25.25 8.60 -14.18
N PRO A 36 26.46 8.29 -13.64
CA PRO A 36 27.71 8.86 -14.14
C PRO A 36 27.93 8.64 -15.64
N ARG A 37 27.67 7.42 -16.14
CA ARG A 37 27.81 7.10 -17.57
C ARG A 37 26.82 7.89 -18.42
N ALA A 38 25.55 7.96 -18.01
CA ALA A 38 24.53 8.74 -18.69
C ALA A 38 24.87 10.24 -18.74
N ALA A 39 25.37 10.81 -17.63
CA ALA A 39 25.79 12.21 -17.57
C ALA A 39 26.98 12.51 -18.49
N SER A 40 27.94 11.58 -18.60
CA SER A 40 29.08 11.72 -19.53
C SER A 40 28.66 11.72 -21.00
N LEU A 41 27.49 11.13 -21.30
CA LEU A 41 26.86 11.07 -22.61
C LEU A 41 25.90 12.25 -22.86
N GLY A 42 25.82 13.20 -21.93
CA GLY A 42 24.96 14.38 -22.06
C GLY A 42 23.47 14.11 -21.79
N LEU A 43 23.12 12.98 -21.18
CA LEU A 43 21.74 12.63 -20.83
C LEU A 43 21.37 13.09 -19.43
N ASN A 44 20.17 13.64 -19.29
CA ASN A 44 19.55 13.96 -18.01
C ASN A 44 18.59 12.84 -17.56
N LEU A 45 18.40 12.69 -16.25
CA LEU A 45 17.52 11.65 -15.69
C LEU A 45 16.06 11.84 -16.12
N SER A 46 15.59 13.08 -16.22
CA SER A 46 14.24 13.40 -16.70
C SER A 46 14.01 13.01 -18.16
N GLN A 47 15.03 13.07 -19.02
CA GLN A 47 14.94 12.61 -20.42
C GLN A 47 14.77 11.09 -20.45
N ILE A 48 15.57 10.37 -19.66
CA ILE A 48 15.50 8.91 -19.56
C ILE A 48 14.14 8.48 -19.04
N ASP A 49 13.65 9.10 -17.96
CA ASP A 49 12.33 8.79 -17.38
C ASP A 49 11.19 9.09 -18.35
N ASN A 50 11.23 10.22 -19.06
CA ASN A 50 10.22 10.54 -20.09
C ASN A 50 10.24 9.55 -21.24
N THR A 51 11.41 9.19 -21.78
CA THR A 51 11.52 8.20 -22.86
C THR A 51 11.04 6.82 -22.42
N LEU A 52 11.34 6.40 -21.17
CA LEU A 52 10.85 5.14 -20.61
C LEU A 52 9.33 5.17 -20.39
N TYR A 53 8.79 6.30 -19.93
CA TYR A 53 7.35 6.49 -19.73
C TYR A 53 6.59 6.54 -21.06
N ASP A 54 7.16 7.14 -22.10
CA ASP A 54 6.59 7.17 -23.46
C ASP A 54 6.63 5.77 -24.11
N ALA A 55 7.66 4.97 -23.83
CA ALA A 55 7.82 3.64 -24.40
C ALA A 55 7.02 2.55 -23.68
N PHE A 56 6.94 2.58 -22.35
CA PHE A 56 6.33 1.49 -21.54
C PHE A 56 5.13 1.94 -20.70
N GLY A 57 4.95 3.24 -20.52
CA GLY A 57 3.80 3.80 -19.83
C GLY A 57 2.59 4.00 -20.75
N GLN A 58 1.46 4.35 -20.14
CA GLN A 58 0.29 4.85 -20.86
C GLN A 58 0.27 6.36 -20.72
N ARG A 59 0.93 7.06 -21.64
CA ARG A 59 0.93 8.53 -21.60
C ARG A 59 -0.36 9.06 -22.18
N LEU A 60 -1.11 9.83 -21.37
CA LEU A 60 -2.25 10.60 -21.85
C LEU A 60 -1.70 11.81 -22.61
N VAL A 61 -1.91 11.84 -23.93
CA VAL A 61 -1.36 12.88 -24.80
C VAL A 61 -2.37 14.00 -25.02
N SER A 62 -3.65 13.68 -25.06
CA SER A 62 -4.73 14.66 -25.14
C SER A 62 -6.04 14.08 -24.62
N THR A 63 -6.92 14.97 -24.19
CA THR A 63 -8.30 14.64 -23.83
C THR A 63 -9.20 15.27 -24.88
N LEU A 64 -9.96 14.45 -25.59
CA LEU A 64 -10.98 14.91 -26.53
C LEU A 64 -12.31 15.02 -25.79
N TYR A 65 -12.85 16.24 -25.78
CA TYR A 65 -14.15 16.54 -25.18
C TYR A 65 -15.24 16.51 -26.25
N GLU A 66 -16.20 15.62 -26.12
CA GLU A 66 -17.47 15.62 -26.86
C GLU A 66 -18.62 16.05 -25.92
N ASP A 67 -19.78 16.38 -26.50
CA ASP A 67 -20.92 17.00 -25.79
C ASP A 67 -21.43 16.21 -24.57
N MET A 68 -21.24 14.89 -24.55
CA MET A 68 -21.60 14.02 -23.42
C MET A 68 -20.46 13.13 -22.92
N ASN A 69 -19.32 13.09 -23.60
CA ASN A 69 -18.26 12.10 -23.34
C ASN A 69 -16.87 12.75 -23.36
N GLN A 70 -15.97 12.20 -22.54
CA GLN A 70 -14.57 12.58 -22.50
C GLN A 70 -13.72 11.37 -22.88
N TYR A 71 -12.96 11.46 -23.97
CA TYR A 71 -12.06 10.41 -24.42
C TYR A 71 -10.61 10.78 -24.13
N HIS A 72 -9.88 9.87 -23.51
CA HIS A 72 -8.45 10.03 -23.27
C HIS A 72 -7.68 9.37 -24.41
N VAL A 73 -6.86 10.14 -25.11
CA VAL A 73 -5.95 9.62 -26.14
C VAL A 73 -4.67 9.19 -25.46
N VAL A 74 -4.45 7.88 -25.38
CA VAL A 74 -3.20 7.30 -24.85
C VAL A 74 -2.25 6.99 -26.00
N MET A 75 -1.00 7.43 -25.86
CA MET A 75 0.09 7.01 -26.74
C MET A 75 0.85 5.89 -26.05
N GLN A 76 1.10 4.84 -26.82
CA GLN A 76 1.64 3.60 -26.31
C GLN A 76 2.30 2.84 -27.49
N VAL A 77 3.45 2.19 -27.29
CA VAL A 77 4.12 1.37 -28.34
C VAL A 77 3.31 0.09 -28.64
N ASP A 78 3.54 -0.56 -29.78
CA ASP A 78 2.82 -1.80 -30.12
C ASP A 78 3.09 -2.91 -29.07
N PRO A 79 2.06 -3.61 -28.55
CA PRO A 79 2.19 -4.65 -27.51
C PRO A 79 3.24 -5.74 -27.78
N LYS A 80 3.58 -5.99 -29.04
CA LYS A 80 4.64 -6.93 -29.43
C LYS A 80 6.00 -6.56 -28.82
N PHE A 81 6.23 -5.27 -28.54
CA PHE A 81 7.49 -4.77 -28.00
C PHE A 81 7.56 -4.75 -26.46
N TRP A 82 6.47 -5.01 -25.72
CA TRP A 82 6.51 -5.10 -24.25
C TRP A 82 6.74 -6.48 -23.70
N ASN A 83 6.37 -7.52 -24.44
CA ASN A 83 6.42 -8.89 -23.91
C ASN A 83 7.84 -9.42 -23.75
N ASN A 84 8.85 -8.77 -24.35
CA ASN A 84 10.23 -9.24 -24.33
C ASN A 84 11.18 -8.16 -23.78
N PRO A 85 11.96 -8.46 -22.71
CA PRO A 85 12.98 -7.54 -22.20
C PRO A 85 14.07 -7.16 -23.20
N SER A 86 14.25 -7.90 -24.30
CA SER A 86 15.26 -7.57 -25.31
C SER A 86 15.01 -6.25 -26.04
N THR A 87 13.76 -5.77 -26.08
CA THR A 87 13.38 -4.51 -26.75
C THR A 87 13.93 -3.28 -26.05
N LEU A 88 14.34 -3.39 -24.78
CA LEU A 88 15.06 -2.32 -24.09
C LEU A 88 16.39 -1.97 -24.78
N LYS A 89 16.98 -2.89 -25.57
CA LYS A 89 18.20 -2.62 -26.35
C LYS A 89 17.92 -1.73 -27.56
N ASP A 90 16.71 -1.80 -28.09
CA ASP A 90 16.27 -1.05 -29.26
C ASP A 90 15.69 0.32 -28.87
N LEU A 91 15.66 0.63 -27.56
CA LEU A 91 15.27 1.95 -27.07
C LEU A 91 16.45 2.91 -27.17
N TYR A 92 16.20 4.05 -27.78
CA TYR A 92 17.17 5.13 -27.89
C TYR A 92 16.64 6.36 -27.16
N VAL A 93 17.54 7.05 -26.45
CA VAL A 93 17.23 8.30 -25.75
C VAL A 93 17.90 9.45 -26.50
N SER A 94 17.13 10.51 -26.75
CA SER A 94 17.64 11.74 -27.35
C SER A 94 18.36 12.60 -26.32
N THR A 95 19.54 13.11 -26.69
CA THR A 95 20.31 14.07 -25.87
C THR A 95 19.68 15.47 -25.79
N SER A 96 18.73 15.80 -26.66
CA SER A 96 18.21 17.16 -26.85
C SER A 96 16.72 17.33 -26.49
N GLY A 97 15.99 16.25 -26.23
CA GLY A 97 14.57 16.26 -25.83
C GLY A 97 14.29 16.55 -24.36
N GLY A 98 15.18 17.28 -23.67
CA GLY A 98 15.09 17.54 -22.23
C GLY A 98 14.24 18.75 -21.89
N ALA A 99 13.56 18.69 -20.75
CA ALA A 99 12.96 19.89 -20.15
C ALA A 99 14.07 20.84 -19.69
N LEU A 100 13.87 22.15 -19.90
CA LEU A 100 14.79 23.20 -19.45
C LEU A 100 15.01 23.12 -17.94
N SER A 101 16.25 23.24 -17.48
CA SER A 101 16.58 23.14 -16.05
C SER A 101 17.08 24.49 -15.51
N GLY A 102 16.48 24.97 -14.41
CA GLY A 102 16.95 26.15 -13.69
C GLY A 102 16.84 27.45 -14.49
N THR A 103 17.92 28.24 -14.55
CA THR A 103 17.98 29.57 -15.19
C THR A 103 17.67 29.54 -16.69
N GLU A 104 17.74 28.37 -17.34
CA GLU A 104 17.34 28.17 -18.74
C GLU A 104 15.82 28.34 -18.95
N ALA A 105 15.00 27.99 -17.95
CA ALA A 105 13.54 28.16 -18.02
C ALA A 105 13.10 29.61 -17.78
N THR A 106 13.89 30.38 -17.02
CA THR A 106 13.63 31.81 -16.75
C THR A 106 14.18 32.72 -17.87
N MET A 107 15.20 32.26 -18.60
CA MET A 107 15.77 32.98 -19.75
C MET A 107 15.09 32.55 -21.07
N GLY A 108 13.79 32.85 -21.20
CA GLY A 108 13.13 32.92 -22.50
C GLY A 108 13.54 34.17 -23.29
N ALA A 109 14.84 34.47 -23.33
CA ALA A 109 15.36 35.60 -24.11
C ALA A 109 15.96 35.06 -25.43
N PRO A 110 15.68 35.70 -26.56
CA PRO A 110 16.24 35.31 -27.86
C PRO A 110 17.76 35.34 -27.81
N ALA A 111 18.36 34.50 -28.65
CA ALA A 111 19.77 34.11 -28.70
C ALA A 111 20.81 35.23 -28.98
N ASP A 112 20.56 36.48 -28.60
CA ASP A 112 21.43 37.62 -28.92
C ASP A 112 22.35 38.06 -27.76
N PHE A 113 22.25 37.43 -26.58
CA PHE A 113 23.17 37.66 -25.45
C PHE A 113 24.02 36.42 -25.17
N GLN A 114 25.05 36.21 -25.98
CA GLN A 114 26.02 35.13 -25.81
C GLN A 114 27.20 35.61 -24.94
N PHE A 115 27.24 35.21 -23.67
CA PHE A 115 28.45 35.35 -22.86
C PHE A 115 29.53 34.42 -23.41
N PRO A 116 30.77 34.90 -23.67
CA PRO A 116 31.84 34.06 -24.19
C PRO A 116 32.11 32.89 -23.24
N GLY A 117 31.90 31.65 -23.71
CA GLY A 117 32.17 30.42 -22.95
C GLY A 117 30.94 29.68 -22.40
N VAL A 118 29.71 30.18 -22.61
CA VAL A 118 28.48 29.44 -22.28
C VAL A 118 27.82 28.97 -23.58
N THR A 119 28.03 27.72 -23.95
CA THR A 119 27.29 27.09 -25.05
C THR A 119 25.88 26.78 -24.55
N ALA A 120 24.85 27.39 -25.16
CA ALA A 120 23.46 27.07 -24.84
C ALA A 120 23.20 25.58 -25.06
N SER A 121 22.51 24.94 -24.10
CA SER A 121 22.11 23.54 -24.24
C SER A 121 21.17 23.38 -25.44
N ASN A 122 21.25 22.23 -26.13
CA ASN A 122 20.38 21.95 -27.28
C ASN A 122 18.88 22.07 -26.91
N ALA A 123 18.52 21.81 -25.65
CA ALA A 123 17.18 21.97 -25.11
C ALA A 123 16.72 23.46 -25.08
N ALA A 124 17.59 24.39 -24.69
CA ALA A 124 17.31 25.83 -24.68
C ALA A 124 17.13 26.39 -26.10
N GLN A 125 17.92 25.91 -27.05
CA GLN A 125 17.76 26.26 -28.46
C GLN A 125 16.42 25.74 -29.04
N ASN A 126 16.09 24.48 -28.79
CA ASN A 126 14.82 23.88 -29.23
C ASN A 126 13.60 24.59 -28.63
N TYR A 127 13.67 25.02 -27.37
CA TYR A 127 12.58 25.77 -26.74
C TYR A 127 12.36 27.15 -27.38
N ALA A 128 13.45 27.90 -27.62
CA ALA A 128 13.37 29.20 -28.28
C ALA A 128 12.82 29.07 -29.72
N GLU A 129 13.22 28.04 -30.47
CA GLU A 129 12.67 27.76 -31.81
C GLU A 129 11.19 27.38 -31.77
N ASN A 130 10.76 26.57 -30.79
CA ASN A 130 9.37 26.14 -30.68
C ASN A 130 8.43 27.27 -30.22
N GLN A 131 8.94 28.25 -29.46
CA GLN A 131 8.20 29.49 -29.16
C GLN A 131 7.98 30.34 -30.41
N ILE A 132 8.95 30.40 -31.33
CA ILE A 132 8.81 31.12 -32.61
C ILE A 132 7.77 30.43 -33.52
N ALA A 133 7.66 29.10 -33.47
CA ALA A 133 6.67 28.33 -34.22
C ALA A 133 5.23 28.41 -33.66
N THR A 134 5.03 28.92 -32.44
CA THR A 134 3.70 29.03 -31.79
C THR A 134 3.39 30.50 -31.45
N PRO A 135 3.07 31.35 -32.44
CA PRO A 135 2.94 32.80 -32.25
C PRO A 135 1.76 33.21 -31.35
N THR A 136 0.79 32.33 -31.13
CA THR A 136 -0.42 32.61 -30.34
C THR A 136 -0.28 32.09 -28.90
N GLY A 137 0.64 32.68 -28.13
CA GLY A 137 0.50 32.87 -26.67
C GLY A 137 0.14 31.69 -25.77
N GLY A 138 0.53 30.45 -26.10
CA GLY A 138 0.39 29.29 -25.21
C GLY A 138 1.75 28.88 -24.67
N ALA A 139 2.02 29.10 -23.37
CA ALA A 139 3.21 28.59 -22.72
C ALA A 139 3.12 27.06 -22.62
N SER A 140 3.57 26.35 -23.67
CA SER A 140 3.74 24.91 -23.63
C SER A 140 4.97 24.60 -22.78
N THR A 141 4.75 23.95 -21.64
CA THR A 141 5.80 23.41 -20.76
C THR A 141 6.29 22.03 -21.20
N GLY A 142 5.77 21.51 -22.32
CA GLY A 142 6.23 20.25 -22.90
C GLY A 142 7.64 20.38 -23.47
N SER A 143 8.49 19.37 -23.25
CA SER A 143 9.80 19.27 -23.90
C SER A 143 9.64 19.43 -25.42
N ALA A 144 10.32 20.41 -26.01
CA ALA A 144 10.27 20.62 -27.45
C ALA A 144 10.87 19.40 -28.18
N VAL A 145 10.10 18.79 -29.08
CA VAL A 145 10.61 17.80 -30.03
C VAL A 145 11.51 18.53 -31.01
N SER A 146 12.79 18.18 -31.10
CA SER A 146 13.68 18.81 -32.08
C SER A 146 13.35 18.34 -33.49
N ILE A 147 13.35 19.30 -34.41
CA ILE A 147 13.27 19.05 -35.85
C ILE A 147 14.66 18.92 -36.50
N ARG A 148 15.74 18.99 -35.70
CA ARG A 148 17.12 18.83 -36.15
C ARG A 148 17.59 17.38 -35.95
N PRO A 149 18.60 16.91 -36.69
CA PRO A 149 19.20 15.62 -36.44
C PRO A 149 19.73 15.54 -35.00
N GLU A 150 19.20 14.62 -34.21
CA GLU A 150 19.59 14.44 -32.81
C GLU A 150 20.54 13.25 -32.65
N THR A 151 21.43 13.32 -31.66
CA THR A 151 22.23 12.15 -31.27
C THR A 151 21.36 11.23 -30.42
N MET A 152 21.09 10.05 -30.96
CA MET A 152 20.31 9.01 -30.30
C MET A 152 21.26 8.01 -29.63
N ILE A 153 21.15 7.89 -28.31
CA ILE A 153 22.02 7.03 -27.51
C ILE A 153 21.24 5.78 -27.11
N PRO A 154 21.70 4.56 -27.43
CA PRO A 154 20.99 3.35 -27.07
C PRO A 154 20.98 3.19 -25.55
N LEU A 155 19.83 2.82 -24.99
CA LEU A 155 19.65 2.61 -23.54
C LEU A 155 20.66 1.59 -22.99
N ALA A 156 21.07 0.61 -23.80
CA ALA A 156 22.03 -0.42 -23.44
C ALA A 156 23.44 0.10 -23.10
N ASP A 157 23.82 1.31 -23.55
CA ASP A 157 25.15 1.88 -23.29
C ASP A 157 25.34 2.41 -21.87
N PHE A 158 24.22 2.74 -21.19
CA PHE A 158 24.23 3.34 -19.86
C PHE A 158 23.21 2.72 -18.89
N ALA A 159 22.44 1.71 -19.30
CA ALA A 159 21.56 0.97 -18.42
C ALA A 159 21.62 -0.55 -18.65
N ARG A 160 21.40 -1.30 -17.57
CA ARG A 160 21.35 -2.77 -17.58
C ARG A 160 20.00 -3.23 -17.04
N TYR A 161 19.42 -4.26 -17.63
CA TYR A 161 18.18 -4.85 -17.14
C TYR A 161 18.43 -6.24 -16.54
N GLY A 162 17.65 -6.60 -15.54
CA GLY A 162 17.68 -7.93 -14.94
C GLY A 162 16.28 -8.36 -14.50
N PRO A 163 16.00 -9.68 -14.46
CA PRO A 163 14.74 -10.17 -13.90
C PRO A 163 14.68 -9.86 -12.41
N GLY A 164 13.52 -9.42 -11.94
CA GLY A 164 13.21 -9.21 -10.54
C GLY A 164 11.89 -9.86 -10.16
N LEU A 165 11.70 -10.02 -8.86
CA LEU A 165 10.43 -10.40 -8.27
C LEU A 165 9.94 -9.23 -7.43
N THR A 166 8.69 -8.85 -7.64
CA THR A 166 8.03 -7.75 -6.93
C THR A 166 6.69 -8.20 -6.38
N PRO A 167 6.23 -7.64 -5.24
CA PRO A 167 4.86 -7.83 -4.80
C PRO A 167 3.88 -7.29 -5.85
N ILE A 168 2.86 -8.07 -6.21
CA ILE A 168 1.85 -7.66 -7.19
C ILE A 168 0.95 -6.54 -6.61
N ALA A 169 0.74 -6.57 -5.30
CA ALA A 169 0.01 -5.56 -4.56
C ALA A 169 0.67 -5.31 -3.20
N ILE A 170 0.70 -4.05 -2.78
CA ILE A 170 1.13 -3.63 -1.45
C ILE A 170 -0.09 -3.01 -0.76
N ASN A 171 -0.64 -3.73 0.21
CA ASN A 171 -1.75 -3.24 1.00
C ASN A 171 -1.22 -2.41 2.17
N HIS A 172 -1.98 -1.37 2.52
CA HIS A 172 -1.66 -0.48 3.63
C HIS A 172 -2.85 -0.42 4.58
N GLN A 173 -2.58 -0.38 5.87
CA GLN A 173 -3.57 -0.14 6.91
C GLN A 173 -3.11 1.07 7.72
N GLY A 174 -3.78 2.20 7.49
CA GLY A 174 -3.30 3.49 7.98
C GLY A 174 -1.91 3.81 7.40
N PRO A 175 -0.92 4.19 8.23
CA PRO A 175 0.42 4.54 7.75
C PRO A 175 1.35 3.32 7.55
N PHE A 176 0.89 2.09 7.82
CA PHE A 176 1.72 0.90 7.81
C PHE A 176 1.39 -0.03 6.63
N VAL A 177 2.41 -0.67 6.07
CA VAL A 177 2.22 -1.81 5.15
C VAL A 177 1.62 -2.96 5.93
N ALA A 178 0.53 -3.51 5.41
CA ALA A 178 -0.23 -4.55 6.08
C ALA A 178 -0.44 -5.76 5.17
N THR A 179 -0.59 -6.91 5.80
CA THR A 179 -1.00 -8.16 5.16
C THR A 179 -2.20 -8.69 5.91
N THR A 180 -3.31 -8.87 5.19
CA THR A 180 -4.54 -9.42 5.75
C THR A 180 -4.49 -10.93 5.64
N PHE A 181 -4.65 -11.59 6.79
CA PHE A 181 -4.85 -13.04 6.85
C PHE A 181 -6.34 -13.31 7.09
N SER A 182 -6.94 -14.09 6.21
CA SER A 182 -8.30 -14.61 6.38
C SER A 182 -8.24 -16.08 6.76
N PHE A 183 -9.13 -16.50 7.65
CA PHE A 183 -9.24 -17.87 8.12
C PHE A 183 -10.70 -18.22 8.35
N ASN A 184 -10.98 -19.51 8.33
CA ASN A 184 -12.25 -20.09 8.71
C ASN A 184 -12.07 -20.93 9.98
N LEU A 185 -13.14 -21.15 10.72
CA LEU A 185 -13.11 -21.96 11.94
C LEU A 185 -13.53 -23.40 11.63
N PRO A 186 -12.93 -24.40 12.29
CA PRO A 186 -13.45 -25.76 12.32
C PRO A 186 -14.87 -25.83 12.89
N VAL A 187 -15.62 -26.86 12.52
CA VAL A 187 -17.00 -27.06 13.00
C VAL A 187 -16.98 -27.28 14.50
N GLY A 188 -17.75 -26.47 15.24
CA GLY A 188 -17.87 -26.57 16.70
C GLY A 188 -16.76 -25.86 17.49
N GLU A 189 -15.88 -25.09 16.84
CA GLU A 189 -14.80 -24.37 17.52
C GLU A 189 -15.12 -22.88 17.69
N ALA A 190 -14.82 -22.36 18.89
CA ALA A 190 -15.09 -20.97 19.22
C ALA A 190 -13.99 -20.02 18.69
N LEU A 191 -14.39 -18.81 18.30
CA LEU A 191 -13.47 -17.79 17.79
C LEU A 191 -12.35 -17.43 18.77
N GLY A 192 -12.64 -17.45 20.08
CA GLY A 192 -11.64 -17.21 21.12
C GLY A 192 -10.48 -18.22 21.11
N VAL A 193 -10.77 -19.50 20.82
CA VAL A 193 -9.75 -20.56 20.73
C VAL A 193 -8.86 -20.31 19.51
N ALA A 194 -9.45 -19.97 18.37
CA ALA A 194 -8.72 -19.63 17.16
C ALA A 194 -7.83 -18.39 17.36
N THR A 195 -8.32 -17.33 17.99
CA THR A 195 -7.51 -16.12 18.26
C THR A 195 -6.34 -16.40 19.22
N ALA A 196 -6.57 -17.19 20.27
CA ALA A 196 -5.52 -17.58 21.21
C ALA A 196 -4.45 -18.46 20.53
N ALA A 197 -4.87 -19.37 19.64
CA ALA A 197 -3.96 -20.20 18.86
C ALA A 197 -3.09 -19.36 17.90
N ILE A 198 -3.67 -18.32 17.28
CA ILE A 198 -2.94 -17.37 16.43
C ILE A 198 -1.89 -16.61 17.24
N GLU A 199 -2.26 -16.05 18.41
CA GLU A 199 -1.34 -15.32 19.28
C GLU A 199 -0.20 -16.21 19.78
N ARG A 200 -0.50 -17.44 20.19
CA ARG A 200 0.51 -18.43 20.56
C ARG A 200 1.46 -18.75 19.41
N THR A 201 0.94 -18.95 18.20
CA THR A 201 1.76 -19.24 17.01
C THR A 201 2.66 -18.06 16.65
N MET A 202 2.18 -16.83 16.79
CA MET A 202 3.00 -15.62 16.58
C MET A 202 4.11 -15.49 17.63
N ALA A 203 3.81 -15.82 18.90
CA ALA A 203 4.80 -15.84 19.98
C ALA A 203 5.87 -16.91 19.73
N ASP A 204 5.48 -18.14 19.37
CA ASP A 204 6.39 -19.26 19.08
C ASP A 204 7.32 -18.95 17.89
N LEU A 205 6.83 -18.21 16.90
CA LEU A 205 7.60 -17.82 15.73
C LEU A 205 8.61 -16.68 16.01
N HIS A 206 8.63 -16.14 17.24
CA HIS A 206 9.47 -15.01 17.67
C HIS A 206 9.35 -13.82 16.70
N VAL A 207 8.12 -13.47 16.35
CA VAL A 207 7.86 -12.31 15.49
C VAL A 207 8.37 -11.05 16.21
N PRO A 208 9.20 -10.20 15.58
CA PRO A 208 9.73 -9.01 16.22
C PRO A 208 8.59 -8.05 16.59
N ALA A 209 8.80 -7.29 17.67
CA ALA A 209 7.82 -6.33 18.18
C ALA A 209 7.47 -5.20 17.18
N SER A 210 8.19 -5.05 16.06
CA SER A 210 7.83 -4.12 14.99
C SER A 210 6.64 -4.60 14.13
N VAL A 211 6.29 -5.88 14.21
CA VAL A 211 5.15 -6.45 13.48
C VAL A 211 4.01 -6.64 14.47
N HIS A 212 3.02 -5.78 14.39
CA HIS A 212 1.81 -5.87 15.20
C HIS A 212 0.69 -6.54 14.40
N GLY A 213 0.01 -7.49 15.02
CA GLY A 213 -1.24 -8.05 14.50
C GLY A 213 -2.44 -7.39 15.16
N HIS A 214 -3.46 -7.06 14.39
CA HIS A 214 -4.77 -6.72 14.92
C HIS A 214 -5.83 -7.65 14.33
N PHE A 215 -6.86 -7.96 15.11
CA PHE A 215 -8.02 -8.67 14.58
C PHE A 215 -8.98 -7.67 13.89
N ALA A 216 -9.66 -8.13 12.86
CA ALA A 216 -10.63 -7.36 12.08
C ALA A 216 -11.96 -8.13 11.97
N GLY A 217 -13.04 -7.42 11.65
CA GLY A 217 -14.39 -8.00 11.53
C GLY A 217 -14.92 -8.52 12.87
N ASN A 218 -15.56 -9.69 12.84
CA ASN A 218 -16.22 -10.30 14.00
C ASN A 218 -15.27 -10.53 15.19
N ALA A 219 -14.00 -10.87 14.91
CA ALA A 219 -12.99 -11.07 15.94
C ALA A 219 -12.65 -9.78 16.69
N ARG A 220 -12.70 -8.62 16.02
CA ARG A 220 -12.51 -7.32 16.67
C ARG A 220 -13.70 -6.99 17.58
N VAL A 221 -14.91 -7.17 17.07
CA VAL A 221 -16.14 -6.89 17.84
C VAL A 221 -16.16 -7.77 19.09
N PHE A 222 -15.87 -9.07 18.94
CA PHE A 222 -15.74 -9.98 20.06
C PHE A 222 -14.69 -9.49 21.09
N ARG A 223 -13.50 -9.07 20.65
CA ARG A 223 -12.47 -8.56 21.57
C ARG A 223 -12.88 -7.27 22.28
N GLN A 224 -13.51 -6.34 21.57
CA GLN A 224 -14.04 -5.10 22.17
C GLN A 224 -15.09 -5.41 23.24
N THR A 225 -16.00 -6.35 22.96
CA THR A 225 -17.01 -6.78 23.94
C THR A 225 -16.36 -7.40 25.17
N VAL A 226 -15.41 -8.33 24.99
CA VAL A 226 -14.71 -8.99 26.11
C VAL A 226 -13.86 -8.00 26.93
N GLU A 227 -13.28 -6.97 26.30
CA GLU A 227 -12.52 -5.93 27.01
C GLU A 227 -13.41 -4.98 27.84
N GLU A 228 -14.63 -4.71 27.39
CA GLU A 228 -15.59 -3.83 28.09
C GLU A 228 -16.42 -4.55 29.17
N GLU A 229 -16.64 -5.85 29.03
CA GLU A 229 -17.44 -6.68 29.95
C GLU A 229 -17.05 -6.57 31.44
N PRO A 230 -15.76 -6.62 31.84
CA PRO A 230 -15.39 -6.54 33.25
C PRO A 230 -15.83 -5.22 33.89
N LEU A 231 -15.78 -4.13 33.12
CA LEU A 231 -16.18 -2.82 33.58
C LEU A 231 -17.71 -2.73 33.70
N LEU A 232 -18.45 -3.33 32.76
CA LEU A 232 -19.91 -3.41 32.83
C LEU A 232 -20.39 -4.28 33.99
N ILE A 233 -19.76 -5.44 34.23
CA ILE A 233 -20.04 -6.30 35.38
C ILE A 233 -19.78 -5.51 36.67
N LEU A 234 -18.63 -4.83 36.78
CA LEU A 234 -18.30 -4.03 37.95
C LEU A 234 -19.30 -2.88 38.17
N ALA A 235 -19.71 -2.20 37.10
CA ALA A 235 -20.74 -1.17 37.15
C ALA A 235 -22.12 -1.71 37.57
N ALA A 236 -22.51 -2.89 37.08
CA ALA A 236 -23.75 -3.56 37.46
C ALA A 236 -23.73 -3.99 38.93
N LEU A 237 -22.62 -4.59 39.40
CA LEU A 237 -22.43 -4.94 40.81
C LEU A 237 -22.48 -3.69 41.71
N ALA A 238 -21.89 -2.58 41.28
CA ALA A 238 -21.95 -1.31 41.99
C ALA A 238 -23.37 -0.73 42.02
N ALA A 239 -24.12 -0.78 40.91
CA ALA A 239 -25.50 -0.34 40.85
C ALA A 239 -26.41 -1.17 41.78
N VAL A 240 -26.30 -2.49 41.74
CA VAL A 240 -27.03 -3.40 42.64
C VAL A 240 -26.66 -3.12 44.09
N TYR A 241 -25.37 -2.93 44.38
CA TYR A 241 -24.90 -2.57 45.72
C TYR A 241 -25.52 -1.27 46.23
N ILE A 242 -25.59 -0.23 45.39
CA ILE A 242 -26.21 1.06 45.75
C ILE A 242 -27.72 0.90 45.97
N VAL A 243 -28.42 0.22 45.07
CA VAL A 243 -29.88 0.02 45.16
C VAL A 243 -30.23 -0.76 46.43
N LEU A 244 -29.52 -1.86 46.71
CA LEU A 244 -29.70 -2.61 47.95
C LEU A 244 -29.29 -1.80 49.19
N GLY A 245 -28.18 -1.05 49.13
CA GLY A 245 -27.72 -0.23 50.25
C GLY A 245 -28.74 0.84 50.65
N VAL A 246 -29.43 1.44 49.67
CA VAL A 246 -30.53 2.39 49.91
C VAL A 246 -31.78 1.69 50.45
N LEU A 247 -32.14 0.50 49.92
CA LEU A 247 -33.33 -0.25 50.35
C LEU A 247 -33.24 -0.84 51.76
N TYR A 248 -32.05 -1.29 52.17
CA TYR A 248 -31.83 -1.97 53.46
C TYR A 248 -31.23 -1.05 54.53
N GLU A 249 -30.99 0.22 54.21
CA GLU A 249 -30.43 1.25 55.12
C GLU A 249 -29.10 0.82 55.78
N SER A 250 -28.43 -0.19 55.21
CA SER A 250 -27.25 -0.86 55.75
C SER A 250 -26.33 -1.34 54.65
N LEU A 251 -25.03 -1.03 54.78
CA LEU A 251 -23.98 -1.33 53.79
C LEU A 251 -23.43 -2.76 53.89
N THR A 252 -23.72 -3.48 54.97
CA THR A 252 -23.11 -4.79 55.25
C THR A 252 -23.92 -5.98 54.73
N GLN A 253 -25.25 -5.89 54.72
CA GLN A 253 -26.13 -6.94 54.20
C GLN A 253 -26.03 -7.14 52.67
N PRO A 254 -25.90 -6.08 51.84
CA PRO A 254 -25.78 -6.22 50.39
C PRO A 254 -24.53 -7.00 49.95
N LEU A 255 -23.41 -6.84 50.64
CA LEU A 255 -22.15 -7.55 50.35
C LEU A 255 -22.29 -9.07 50.48
N THR A 256 -23.05 -9.54 51.47
CA THR A 256 -23.29 -10.97 51.69
C THR A 256 -24.10 -11.59 50.54
N ILE A 257 -25.09 -10.87 50.01
CA ILE A 257 -25.89 -11.31 48.85
C ILE A 257 -25.03 -11.30 47.58
N LEU A 258 -24.25 -10.23 47.37
CA LEU A 258 -23.32 -10.12 46.24
C LEU A 258 -22.27 -11.24 46.20
N SER A 259 -21.84 -11.77 47.35
CA SER A 259 -20.91 -12.90 47.45
C SER A 259 -21.44 -14.21 46.82
N THR A 260 -22.76 -14.32 46.60
CA THR A 260 -23.36 -15.48 45.92
C THR A 260 -23.20 -15.43 44.40
N LEU A 261 -23.01 -14.26 43.80
CA LEU A 261 -22.85 -14.07 42.35
C LEU A 261 -21.62 -14.79 41.77
N PRO A 262 -20.41 -14.74 42.37
CA PRO A 262 -19.28 -15.49 41.84
C PRO A 262 -19.56 -17.00 41.76
N SER A 263 -20.29 -17.57 42.73
CA SER A 263 -20.68 -18.99 42.68
C SER A 263 -21.71 -19.27 41.59
N SER A 264 -22.66 -18.36 41.37
CA SER A 264 -23.64 -18.46 40.27
C SER A 264 -22.96 -18.42 38.90
N GLY A 265 -21.93 -17.57 38.75
CA GLY A 265 -21.13 -17.48 37.52
C GLY A 265 -20.39 -18.79 37.20
N VAL A 266 -19.79 -19.45 38.19
CA VAL A 266 -19.15 -20.76 38.00
C VAL A 266 -20.16 -21.83 37.55
N GLY A 267 -21.37 -21.81 38.11
CA GLY A 267 -22.46 -22.71 37.70
C GLY A 267 -22.91 -22.50 36.26
N ALA A 268 -23.05 -21.25 35.83
CA ALA A 268 -23.41 -20.89 34.46
C ALA A 268 -22.33 -21.31 33.45
N VAL A 269 -21.06 -21.06 33.74
CA VAL A 269 -19.93 -21.50 32.89
C VAL A 269 -19.88 -23.03 32.79
N LEU A 270 -20.10 -23.74 33.89
CA LEU A 270 -20.11 -25.20 33.90
C LEU A 270 -21.28 -25.76 33.06
N ALA A 271 -22.46 -25.12 33.11
CA ALA A 271 -23.57 -25.46 32.25
C ALA A 271 -23.23 -25.27 30.76
N LEU A 272 -22.62 -24.14 30.39
CA LEU A 272 -22.19 -23.89 29.00
C LEU A 272 -21.18 -24.92 28.51
N LEU A 273 -20.22 -25.31 29.35
CA LEU A 273 -19.26 -26.37 29.04
C LEU A 273 -19.94 -27.73 28.85
N LEU A 274 -20.96 -28.04 29.63
CA LEU A 274 -21.67 -29.32 29.58
C LEU A 274 -22.58 -29.44 28.34
N PHE A 275 -23.14 -28.31 27.88
CA PHE A 275 -23.95 -28.22 26.66
C PHE A 275 -23.14 -27.87 25.40
N ASN A 276 -21.83 -27.66 25.53
CA ASN A 276 -20.91 -27.31 24.43
C ASN A 276 -21.34 -26.06 23.65
N GLU A 277 -21.97 -25.10 24.34
CA GLU A 277 -22.39 -23.81 23.78
C GLU A 277 -21.27 -22.77 23.95
N PRO A 278 -20.96 -21.96 22.91
CA PRO A 278 -19.95 -20.92 23.04
C PRO A 278 -20.41 -19.85 24.03
N PHE A 279 -19.46 -19.33 24.80
CA PHE A 279 -19.70 -18.13 25.60
C PHE A 279 -20.10 -16.98 24.69
N SER A 280 -21.33 -16.48 24.86
CA SER A 280 -21.90 -15.41 24.05
C SER A 280 -22.55 -14.36 24.96
N LEU A 281 -22.83 -13.19 24.39
CA LEU A 281 -23.53 -12.11 25.11
C LEU A 281 -24.87 -12.59 25.69
N ILE A 282 -25.58 -13.50 25.00
CA ILE A 282 -26.84 -14.08 25.50
C ILE A 282 -26.62 -14.89 26.78
N ALA A 283 -25.51 -15.61 26.86
CA ALA A 283 -25.17 -16.47 27.98
C ALA A 283 -24.63 -15.68 29.19
N LEU A 284 -24.19 -14.44 28.98
CA LEU A 284 -23.78 -13.53 30.05
C LEU A 284 -24.99 -12.82 30.69
N ILE A 285 -26.03 -12.51 29.92
CA ILE A 285 -27.23 -11.82 30.41
C ILE A 285 -28.11 -12.75 31.27
N GLY A 286 -28.14 -14.05 30.95
CA GLY A 286 -28.95 -15.06 31.65
C GLY A 286 -28.28 -15.58 32.90
#